data_AF-A0A953QV20-F1
#
_entry.id   AF-A0A953QV20-F1
#
_cell.length_a   1.000
_cell.length_b   1.000
_cell.length_c   1.000
_cell.angle_alpha   90.00
_cell.angle_beta   90.00
_cell.angle_gamma   90.00
#
_symmetry.space_group_name_H-M   'P 1'
#
loop_
_entity.id
_entity.type
_entity.pdbx_description
1 polymer ?
#
loop_
_entity_poly.entity_id
_entity_poly.type
_entity_poly.pdbx_seq_one_letter_code
_entity_poly.pdbx_strand_id
1 'polypeptide(L)'
;MRSRVLLAAVLAVSLLTFRSRGDDDAPLASTSPILTAADVDAVVQAAAASVNSEGMVIAVTDRQGDILAVYRKPFAPATAAANFGVQADSNEVAVALARTASFFSNNQAPLSSRTVRYISGIHFPPGIPFTGNAALYGIENTNRGCGFNTDFIPGQDVPPSRSIDGSRPGLGILTGKADFNDSDPNAVNPGGVPLFKQGVVVGGVGVAGVGADVAEFAAFSGATANGFGPAPAPPGVVIIDGIALPFVNQTSMPAGFGPGSADGAYMLGPMASPGPAPEGDLVAPRDGPMGGLTHDEVRQIIDAAVATGNLTRAVIRLPLGSRARFVIAVADLDGTLLALHRMPDATVFSIDVAVAKSRNVIFFSGPDRTAGDLPGVPMGTAVTNRTISFGAQPFFPPGIDYSTPGPFFDLYKFDTLNPCTQGSQASKPNQNGIVFFPGALPLYKNGVLVGGLGVSGDGVEQDDFDTAGAAAGFEAPAAMRADRVIDQGVRLPYIKFPRNPVD
;
A
#
# COMPACT_ATOMS: atom_id res chain seq x y z
N MET A 1 -47.85 71.86 -20.19
CA MET A 1 -47.45 71.65 -21.60
C MET A 1 -46.42 70.53 -21.66
N ARG A 2 -46.63 69.54 -22.56
CA ARG A 2 -45.74 68.43 -22.99
C ARG A 2 -45.54 67.29 -21.95
N SER A 3 -46.27 66.18 -22.04
CA SER A 3 -46.13 65.01 -22.94
C SER A 3 -44.81 64.24 -22.74
N ARG A 4 -44.88 63.05 -22.13
CA ARG A 4 -43.82 62.03 -22.08
C ARG A 4 -44.31 60.78 -22.81
N VAL A 5 -43.60 60.44 -23.89
CA VAL A 5 -43.78 59.23 -24.70
C VAL A 5 -42.93 58.11 -24.11
N LEU A 6 -43.54 56.93 -23.94
CA LEU A 6 -42.88 55.67 -23.64
C LEU A 6 -42.16 55.16 -24.91
N LEU A 7 -40.88 54.79 -24.81
CA LEU A 7 -40.17 54.09 -25.88
C LEU A 7 -39.69 52.73 -25.36
N ALA A 8 -40.19 51.66 -25.99
CA ALA A 8 -39.73 50.29 -25.82
C ALA A 8 -38.39 50.10 -26.56
N ALA A 9 -37.41 49.48 -25.90
CA ALA A 9 -36.16 49.06 -26.53
C ALA A 9 -36.08 47.53 -26.53
N VAL A 10 -36.14 46.96 -27.73
CA VAL A 10 -35.85 45.56 -28.06
C VAL A 10 -34.33 45.40 -28.09
N LEU A 11 -33.77 44.51 -27.28
CA LEU A 11 -32.34 44.18 -27.30
C LEU A 11 -32.11 43.04 -28.31
N ALA A 12 -31.42 43.36 -29.40
CA ALA A 12 -30.99 42.39 -30.41
C ALA A 12 -29.76 41.61 -29.93
N VAL A 13 -29.86 40.28 -29.93
CA VAL A 13 -28.76 39.34 -29.69
C VAL A 13 -27.83 39.37 -30.90
N SER A 14 -26.57 39.76 -30.69
CA SER A 14 -25.51 39.68 -31.70
C SER A 14 -24.74 38.37 -31.51
N LEU A 15 -24.78 37.47 -32.49
CA LEU A 15 -23.90 36.30 -32.57
C LEU A 15 -22.45 36.78 -32.74
N LEU A 16 -21.62 36.59 -31.71
CA LEU A 16 -20.18 36.51 -31.87
C LEU A 16 -19.78 35.04 -31.98
N THR A 17 -19.25 34.68 -33.15
CA THR A 17 -18.55 33.42 -33.39
C THR A 17 -17.22 33.43 -32.64
N PHE A 18 -17.12 32.66 -31.57
CA PHE A 18 -15.83 32.35 -30.95
C PHE A 18 -15.02 31.46 -31.91
N ARG A 19 -13.97 32.02 -32.52
CA ARG A 19 -12.87 31.24 -33.09
C ARG A 19 -12.16 30.54 -31.93
N SER A 20 -12.04 29.23 -31.99
CA SER A 20 -11.16 28.44 -31.13
C SER A 20 -9.74 29.00 -31.25
N ARG A 21 -9.17 29.42 -30.13
CA ARG A 21 -7.72 29.53 -29.99
C ARG A 21 -7.20 28.10 -30.01
N GLY A 22 -6.32 27.82 -30.98
CA GLY A 22 -5.73 26.52 -31.18
C GLY A 22 -5.07 26.00 -29.90
N ASP A 23 -5.26 24.70 -29.71
CA ASP A 23 -4.48 23.84 -28.85
C ASP A 23 -3.00 23.93 -29.26
N ASP A 24 -2.18 24.56 -28.43
CA ASP A 24 -0.70 24.48 -28.50
C ASP A 24 -0.10 24.70 -27.10
N ASP A 25 -0.76 24.16 -26.06
CA ASP A 25 -0.17 23.93 -24.73
C ASP A 25 -0.48 22.50 -24.31
N ALA A 26 0.06 21.52 -25.05
CA ALA A 26 0.38 20.26 -24.40
C ALA A 26 1.39 20.59 -23.29
N PRO A 27 1.12 20.33 -22.00
CA PRO A 27 2.18 20.47 -21.02
C PRO A 27 3.29 19.53 -21.47
N LEU A 28 4.48 20.10 -21.72
CA LEU A 28 5.70 19.30 -21.88
C LEU A 28 5.73 18.35 -20.70
N ALA A 29 5.55 17.05 -20.96
CA ALA A 29 5.58 16.04 -19.92
C ALA A 29 6.96 16.14 -19.25
N SER A 30 7.02 16.76 -18.07
CA SER A 30 8.19 16.65 -17.23
C SER A 30 8.26 15.19 -16.84
N THR A 31 9.16 14.43 -17.48
CA THR A 31 9.41 13.03 -17.12
C THR A 31 9.71 12.99 -15.63
N SER A 32 8.91 12.25 -14.84
CA SER A 32 9.15 12.08 -13.41
C SER A 32 10.61 11.69 -13.18
N PRO A 33 11.31 12.35 -12.23
CA PRO A 33 12.73 12.13 -12.03
C PRO A 33 12.99 10.68 -11.62
N ILE A 34 14.13 10.14 -12.06
CA ILE A 34 14.58 8.79 -11.72
C ILE A 34 15.99 8.82 -11.13
N LEU A 35 16.37 7.71 -10.48
CA LEU A 35 17.73 7.49 -9.97
C LEU A 35 18.66 7.09 -11.12
N THR A 36 19.77 7.79 -11.26
CA THR A 36 20.90 7.39 -12.11
C THR A 36 21.81 6.42 -11.36
N ALA A 37 22.67 5.68 -12.07
CA ALA A 37 23.66 4.81 -11.41
C ALA A 37 24.58 5.59 -10.45
N ALA A 38 24.91 6.85 -10.77
CA ALA A 38 25.69 7.72 -9.90
C ALA A 38 24.92 8.14 -8.64
N ASP A 39 23.61 8.41 -8.77
CA ASP A 39 22.75 8.68 -7.61
C ASP A 39 22.72 7.49 -6.66
N VAL A 40 22.57 6.28 -7.22
CA VAL A 40 22.54 5.03 -6.46
C VAL A 40 23.87 4.77 -5.74
N ASP A 41 24.99 4.94 -6.45
CA ASP A 41 26.32 4.83 -5.83
C ASP A 41 26.48 5.84 -4.69
N ALA A 42 26.11 7.10 -4.91
CA ALA A 42 26.22 8.15 -3.88
C ALA A 42 25.41 7.82 -2.61
N VAL A 43 24.19 7.29 -2.75
CA VAL A 43 23.36 6.84 -1.61
C VAL A 43 24.04 5.70 -0.86
N VAL A 44 24.53 4.67 -1.57
CA VAL A 44 25.21 3.52 -0.95
C VAL A 44 26.48 3.95 -0.23
N GLN A 45 27.34 4.74 -0.89
CA GLN A 45 28.61 5.19 -0.31
C GLN A 45 28.36 6.06 0.94
N ALA A 46 27.37 6.95 0.91
CA ALA A 46 26.99 7.77 2.06
C ALA A 46 26.49 6.93 3.24
N ALA A 47 25.65 5.92 2.99
CA ALA A 47 25.20 4.99 4.03
C ALA A 47 26.38 4.18 4.61
N ALA A 48 27.25 3.63 3.77
CA ALA A 48 28.37 2.80 4.18
C ALA A 48 29.42 3.56 5.01
N ALA A 49 29.69 4.83 4.66
CA ALA A 49 30.63 5.69 5.35
C ALA A 49 30.03 6.41 6.57
N SER A 50 28.71 6.35 6.78
CA SER A 50 28.02 7.11 7.84
C SER A 50 28.49 6.74 9.25
N VAL A 51 28.80 5.46 9.49
CA VAL A 51 29.04 4.91 10.83
C VAL A 51 30.08 3.79 10.78
N ASN A 52 30.97 3.75 11.78
CA ASN A 52 32.06 2.76 11.91
C ASN A 52 31.55 1.37 12.35
N SER A 53 30.68 0.77 11.54
CA SER A 53 30.28 -0.63 11.65
C SER A 53 30.85 -1.41 10.48
N GLU A 54 31.31 -2.64 10.71
CA GLU A 54 31.80 -3.52 9.65
C GLU A 54 30.75 -4.55 9.19
N GLY A 55 29.57 -4.57 9.83
CA GLY A 55 28.54 -5.60 9.68
C GLY A 55 27.38 -5.27 8.72
N MET A 56 27.46 -4.17 7.98
CA MET A 56 26.28 -3.62 7.30
C MET A 56 26.05 -4.20 5.90
N VAL A 57 24.77 -4.45 5.56
CA VAL A 57 24.29 -4.62 4.18
C VAL A 57 23.41 -3.45 3.80
N ILE A 58 23.61 -2.89 2.60
CA ILE A 58 22.88 -1.74 2.08
C ILE A 58 22.27 -2.13 0.74
N ALA A 59 20.99 -1.87 0.55
CA ALA A 59 20.31 -2.01 -0.73
C ALA A 59 19.67 -0.68 -1.13
N VAL A 60 19.59 -0.44 -2.43
CA VAL A 60 18.82 0.67 -3.01
C VAL A 60 17.85 0.10 -4.02
N THR A 61 16.60 0.52 -3.93
CA THR A 61 15.56 0.18 -4.90
C THR A 61 14.98 1.44 -5.51
N ASP A 62 14.47 1.34 -6.72
CA ASP A 62 13.74 2.43 -7.37
C ASP A 62 12.28 2.52 -6.89
N ARG A 63 11.50 3.44 -7.47
CA ARG A 63 10.09 3.66 -7.10
C ARG A 63 9.21 2.42 -7.32
N GLN A 64 9.54 1.57 -8.29
CA GLN A 64 8.83 0.33 -8.62
C GLN A 64 9.33 -0.88 -7.81
N GLY A 65 10.43 -0.72 -7.07
CA GLY A 65 11.01 -1.77 -6.25
C GLY A 65 12.04 -2.62 -6.98
N ASP A 66 12.49 -2.18 -8.15
CA ASP A 66 13.62 -2.79 -8.84
C ASP A 66 14.90 -2.57 -8.03
N ILE A 67 15.72 -3.61 -7.94
CA ILE A 67 16.93 -3.60 -7.13
C ILE A 67 18.04 -2.94 -7.93
N LEU A 68 18.48 -1.75 -7.50
CA LEU A 68 19.48 -0.96 -8.22
C LEU A 68 20.90 -1.16 -7.68
N ALA A 69 21.05 -1.58 -6.42
CA ALA A 69 22.32 -1.95 -5.83
C ALA A 69 22.12 -2.83 -4.59
N VAL A 70 23.09 -3.70 -4.34
CA VAL A 70 23.28 -4.37 -3.05
C VAL A 70 24.76 -4.36 -2.71
N TYR A 71 25.10 -3.79 -1.56
CA TYR A 71 26.46 -3.58 -1.07
C TYR A 71 26.63 -4.23 0.29
N ARG A 72 27.77 -4.91 0.50
CA ARG A 72 28.07 -5.61 1.75
C ARG A 72 29.41 -5.14 2.32
N LYS A 73 29.42 -4.79 3.60
CA LYS A 73 30.66 -4.58 4.36
C LYS A 73 31.33 -5.92 4.72
N PRO A 74 32.66 -5.94 4.98
CA PRO A 74 33.44 -7.18 5.07
C PRO A 74 32.95 -8.21 6.09
N PHE A 75 32.36 -7.76 7.21
CA PHE A 75 31.88 -8.63 8.28
C PHE A 75 30.35 -8.64 8.39
N ALA A 76 29.65 -8.29 7.31
CA ALA A 76 28.20 -8.34 7.28
C ALA A 76 27.67 -9.76 7.51
N PRO A 77 26.77 -9.98 8.49
CA PRO A 77 26.32 -11.32 8.83
C PRO A 77 25.54 -11.93 7.67
N ALA A 78 25.57 -13.27 7.58
CA ALA A 78 24.81 -14.00 6.58
C ALA A 78 23.31 -13.75 6.72
N THR A 79 22.81 -13.71 7.97
CA THR A 79 21.39 -13.53 8.27
C THR A 79 21.11 -12.33 9.17
N ALA A 80 19.90 -11.79 9.05
CA ALA A 80 19.33 -10.77 9.91
C ALA A 80 17.87 -11.12 10.24
N ALA A 81 17.36 -10.56 11.34
CA ALA A 81 15.96 -10.70 11.72
C ALA A 81 15.05 -9.99 10.71
N ALA A 82 14.05 -10.72 10.21
CA ALA A 82 12.96 -10.24 9.38
C ALA A 82 11.64 -10.23 10.18
N ASN A 83 10.50 -10.13 9.48
CA ASN A 83 9.19 -10.24 10.11
C ASN A 83 9.00 -11.59 10.82
N PHE A 84 8.21 -11.57 11.88
CA PHE A 84 7.83 -12.71 12.71
C PHE A 84 9.03 -13.46 13.31
N GLY A 85 10.12 -12.74 13.59
CA GLY A 85 11.32 -13.29 14.22
C GLY A 85 12.13 -14.22 13.33
N VAL A 86 11.73 -14.38 12.06
CA VAL A 86 12.40 -15.24 11.09
C VAL A 86 13.78 -14.68 10.79
N GLN A 87 14.82 -15.53 10.85
CA GLN A 87 16.14 -15.18 10.34
C GLN A 87 16.17 -15.39 8.82
N ALA A 88 16.41 -14.32 8.06
CA ALA A 88 16.50 -14.33 6.61
C ALA A 88 17.88 -13.83 6.15
N ASP A 89 18.23 -14.08 4.90
CA ASP A 89 19.46 -13.56 4.30
C ASP A 89 19.54 -12.03 4.45
N SER A 90 20.64 -11.50 4.96
CA SER A 90 20.78 -10.06 5.23
C SER A 90 20.64 -9.17 3.98
N ASN A 91 20.95 -9.69 2.79
CA ASN A 91 20.72 -8.98 1.53
C ASN A 91 19.23 -8.84 1.24
N GLU A 92 18.47 -9.92 1.42
CA GLU A 92 17.02 -9.93 1.22
C GLU A 92 16.33 -9.00 2.23
N VAL A 93 16.80 -8.98 3.48
CA VAL A 93 16.31 -8.05 4.51
C VAL A 93 16.59 -6.59 4.11
N ALA A 94 17.80 -6.27 3.63
CA ALA A 94 18.12 -4.93 3.15
C ALA A 94 17.23 -4.52 1.96
N VAL A 95 17.04 -5.41 0.98
CA VAL A 95 16.15 -5.17 -0.18
C VAL A 95 14.70 -4.96 0.26
N ALA A 96 14.19 -5.78 1.19
CA ALA A 96 12.83 -5.65 1.68
C ALA A 96 12.61 -4.32 2.45
N LEU A 97 13.62 -3.83 3.18
CA LEU A 97 13.58 -2.50 3.79
C LEU A 97 13.57 -1.38 2.75
N ALA A 98 14.42 -1.48 1.73
CA ALA A 98 14.46 -0.51 0.62
C ALA A 98 13.12 -0.45 -0.11
N ARG A 99 12.52 -1.61 -0.41
CA ARG A 99 11.18 -1.72 -1.01
C ARG A 99 10.09 -1.16 -0.12
N THR A 100 10.13 -1.44 1.18
CA THR A 100 9.16 -0.90 2.14
C THR A 100 9.12 0.62 2.07
N ALA A 101 10.29 1.27 2.11
CA ALA A 101 10.37 2.71 1.95
C ALA A 101 9.93 3.20 0.55
N SER A 102 10.36 2.50 -0.51
CA SER A 102 10.03 2.84 -1.90
C SER A 102 8.53 2.77 -2.16
N PHE A 103 7.81 1.83 -1.53
CA PHE A 103 6.42 1.55 -1.82
C PHE A 103 5.43 2.38 -1.02
N PHE A 104 5.71 2.61 0.27
CA PHE A 104 4.80 3.30 1.19
C PHE A 104 4.83 4.81 1.06
N SER A 105 5.96 5.37 0.67
CA SER A 105 6.06 6.82 0.52
C SER A 105 5.24 7.32 -0.67
N ASN A 106 4.77 8.56 -0.56
CA ASN A 106 4.18 9.35 -1.64
C ASN A 106 4.92 10.69 -1.75
N ASN A 107 4.68 11.45 -2.82
CA ASN A 107 5.39 12.70 -3.10
C ASN A 107 5.16 13.77 -2.02
N GLN A 108 4.09 13.63 -1.24
CA GLN A 108 3.65 14.63 -0.28
C GLN A 108 4.12 14.36 1.16
N ALA A 109 4.24 13.10 1.55
CA ALA A 109 4.63 12.70 2.90
C ALA A 109 5.53 11.47 2.88
N PRO A 110 6.74 11.56 3.48
CA PRO A 110 7.64 10.42 3.58
C PRO A 110 7.17 9.44 4.65
N LEU A 111 7.15 8.15 4.31
CA LEU A 111 6.91 7.06 5.26
C LEU A 111 8.11 6.11 5.22
N SER A 112 8.73 5.84 6.37
CA SER A 112 9.85 4.91 6.53
C SER A 112 9.34 3.52 6.93
N SER A 113 10.22 2.52 6.98
CA SER A 113 9.86 1.21 7.56
C SER A 113 9.43 1.31 9.03
N ARG A 114 9.96 2.29 9.79
CA ARG A 114 9.49 2.59 11.16
C ARG A 114 8.06 3.12 11.16
N THR A 115 7.74 4.05 10.24
CA THR A 115 6.37 4.56 10.09
C THR A 115 5.39 3.43 9.82
N VAL A 116 5.74 2.53 8.90
CA VAL A 116 4.91 1.36 8.54
C VAL A 116 4.72 0.43 9.73
N ARG A 117 5.79 0.11 10.47
CA ARG A 117 5.70 -0.71 11.69
C ARG A 117 4.78 -0.10 12.74
N TYR A 118 4.80 1.22 12.88
CA TYR A 118 3.98 1.95 13.86
C TYR A 118 2.48 1.84 13.56
N ILE A 119 2.10 1.63 12.29
CA ILE A 119 0.70 1.49 11.85
C ILE A 119 0.31 0.04 11.49
N SER A 120 1.13 -0.96 11.84
CA SER A 120 0.85 -2.40 11.60
C SER A 120 0.65 -3.23 12.88
N GLY A 121 0.57 -2.57 14.04
CA GLY A 121 0.41 -3.21 15.34
C GLY A 121 -0.99 -3.76 15.64
N ILE A 122 -1.08 -4.61 16.65
CA ILE A 122 -2.36 -5.09 17.22
C ILE A 122 -3.05 -4.05 18.12
N HIS A 123 -2.31 -2.97 18.41
CA HIS A 123 -2.75 -1.78 19.15
C HIS A 123 -2.31 -0.53 18.41
N PHE A 124 -3.09 0.53 18.51
CA PHE A 124 -2.72 1.86 18.04
C PHE A 124 -3.11 2.94 19.08
N PRO A 125 -2.12 3.67 19.63
CA PRO A 125 -0.69 3.58 19.33
C PRO A 125 -0.06 2.29 19.90
N PRO A 126 1.08 1.82 19.35
CA PRO A 126 1.76 0.62 19.80
C PRO A 126 2.07 0.64 21.31
N GLY A 127 1.86 -0.50 21.98
CA GLY A 127 2.18 -0.68 23.40
C GLY A 127 1.17 -0.09 24.39
N ILE A 128 0.10 0.55 23.92
CA ILE A 128 -1.00 1.00 24.78
C ILE A 128 -2.09 -0.07 24.84
N PRO A 129 -2.30 -0.72 26.00
CA PRO A 129 -3.27 -1.80 26.15
C PRO A 129 -4.71 -1.29 26.00
N PHE A 130 -5.63 -2.19 25.66
CA PHE A 130 -7.06 -1.93 25.47
C PHE A 130 -7.38 -0.89 24.40
N THR A 131 -6.57 -0.83 23.34
CA THR A 131 -6.80 -0.01 22.15
C THR A 131 -7.01 -0.89 20.92
N GLY A 132 -7.79 -0.41 19.94
CA GLY A 132 -8.00 -1.15 18.70
C GLY A 132 -6.69 -1.35 17.92
N ASN A 133 -6.69 -2.29 16.97
CA ASN A 133 -5.54 -2.54 16.11
C ASN A 133 -5.23 -1.34 15.21
N ALA A 134 -3.96 -1.25 14.79
CA ALA A 134 -3.54 -0.25 13.83
C ALA A 134 -4.13 -0.52 12.44
N ALA A 135 -4.22 0.54 11.63
CA ALA A 135 -4.92 0.54 10.35
C ALA A 135 -4.43 -0.56 9.40
N LEU A 136 -3.13 -0.85 9.38
CA LEU A 136 -2.50 -1.78 8.44
C LEU A 136 -2.02 -3.06 9.13
N TYR A 137 -2.77 -3.58 10.11
CA TYR A 137 -2.48 -4.90 10.68
C TYR A 137 -2.35 -5.97 9.57
N GLY A 138 -1.25 -6.72 9.60
CA GLY A 138 -0.96 -7.78 8.62
C GLY A 138 -0.37 -7.30 7.30
N ILE A 139 0.09 -6.05 7.22
CA ILE A 139 0.75 -5.50 6.02
C ILE A 139 1.99 -6.30 5.60
N GLU A 140 2.63 -6.97 6.55
CA GLU A 140 3.78 -7.86 6.35
C GLU A 140 3.48 -9.02 5.38
N ASN A 141 2.21 -9.37 5.21
CA ASN A 141 1.76 -10.43 4.30
C ASN A 141 1.52 -9.94 2.85
N THR A 142 1.85 -8.69 2.53
CA THR A 142 1.64 -8.09 1.21
C THR A 142 2.95 -7.89 0.47
N ASN A 143 2.89 -7.62 -0.84
CA ASN A 143 4.02 -7.32 -1.72
C ASN A 143 5.09 -8.43 -1.72
N ARG A 144 4.66 -9.68 -1.62
CA ARG A 144 5.55 -10.86 -1.60
C ARG A 144 5.95 -11.33 -3.01
N GLY A 145 5.62 -10.60 -4.07
CA GLY A 145 6.02 -10.92 -5.45
C GLY A 145 5.19 -12.03 -6.11
N CYS A 146 3.95 -12.20 -5.66
CA CYS A 146 2.97 -13.09 -6.29
C CYS A 146 2.57 -12.57 -7.68
N GLY A 147 2.37 -13.48 -8.63
CA GLY A 147 2.02 -13.10 -10.00
C GLY A 147 0.61 -12.51 -10.09
N PHE A 148 0.42 -11.48 -10.91
CA PHE A 148 -0.93 -10.97 -11.18
C PHE A 148 -1.66 -11.82 -12.23
N ASN A 149 -0.93 -12.59 -13.04
CA ASN A 149 -1.47 -13.40 -14.13
C ASN A 149 -2.37 -12.55 -15.06
N THR A 150 -1.80 -11.46 -15.55
CA THR A 150 -2.51 -10.48 -16.39
C THR A 150 -1.56 -9.90 -17.42
N ASP A 151 -2.14 -9.40 -18.51
CA ASP A 151 -1.44 -8.63 -19.52
C ASP A 151 -1.57 -7.16 -19.16
N PHE A 152 -0.46 -6.54 -18.79
CA PHE A 152 -0.40 -5.10 -18.62
C PHE A 152 -0.48 -4.39 -19.97
N ILE A 153 -0.98 -3.16 -19.97
CA ILE A 153 -0.82 -2.27 -21.11
C ILE A 153 0.68 -2.10 -21.38
N PRO A 154 1.16 -2.11 -22.64
CA PRO A 154 2.58 -1.97 -22.93
C PRO A 154 3.23 -0.76 -22.25
N GLY A 155 4.29 -1.00 -21.47
CA GLY A 155 4.99 0.02 -20.68
C GLY A 155 4.32 0.40 -19.36
N GLN A 156 3.25 -0.31 -18.95
CA GLN A 156 2.57 -0.16 -17.66
C GLN A 156 2.79 -1.38 -16.76
N ASP A 157 3.78 -2.21 -17.07
CA ASP A 157 4.13 -3.37 -16.27
C ASP A 157 4.71 -2.97 -14.91
N VAL A 158 4.43 -3.81 -13.90
CA VAL A 158 4.92 -3.62 -12.54
C VAL A 158 5.77 -4.83 -12.17
N PRO A 159 7.05 -4.64 -11.83
CA PRO A 159 7.93 -5.76 -11.50
C PRO A 159 7.48 -6.43 -10.19
N PRO A 160 7.39 -7.78 -10.15
CA PRO A 160 7.04 -8.47 -8.91
C PRO A 160 8.19 -8.35 -7.90
N SER A 161 7.84 -8.10 -6.64
CA SER A 161 8.78 -8.01 -5.51
C SER A 161 9.33 -9.38 -5.07
N ARG A 162 10.04 -10.07 -5.96
CA ARG A 162 10.66 -11.38 -5.74
C ARG A 162 12.01 -11.26 -5.01
N SER A 163 12.56 -12.40 -4.58
CA SER A 163 13.94 -12.49 -4.09
C SER A 163 14.95 -11.92 -5.09
N ILE A 164 16.16 -11.63 -4.62
CA ILE A 164 17.24 -11.05 -5.44
C ILE A 164 17.55 -11.91 -6.68
N ASP A 165 17.49 -13.23 -6.54
CA ASP A 165 17.68 -14.19 -7.63
C ASP A 165 16.42 -14.44 -8.49
N GLY A 166 15.29 -13.81 -8.15
CA GLY A 166 13.99 -13.95 -8.81
C GLY A 166 13.28 -15.29 -8.59
N SER A 167 13.88 -16.23 -7.84
CA SER A 167 13.42 -17.63 -7.79
C SER A 167 12.17 -17.85 -6.92
N ARG A 168 11.98 -17.00 -5.90
CA ARG A 168 10.92 -17.17 -4.88
C ARG A 168 10.21 -15.85 -4.56
N PRO A 169 9.04 -15.91 -3.89
CA PRO A 169 8.45 -14.74 -3.24
C PRO A 169 9.48 -13.97 -2.41
N GLY A 170 9.40 -12.64 -2.43
CA GLY A 170 10.19 -11.79 -1.55
C GLY A 170 9.67 -11.84 -0.10
N LEU A 171 10.38 -11.15 0.80
CA LEU A 171 10.00 -11.08 2.22
C LEU A 171 8.75 -10.23 2.49
N GLY A 172 8.19 -9.57 1.47
CA GLY A 172 7.07 -8.64 1.61
C GLY A 172 7.49 -7.31 2.21
N ILE A 173 6.52 -6.60 2.76
CA ILE A 173 6.74 -5.36 3.49
C ILE A 173 7.41 -5.67 4.84
N LEU A 174 8.59 -5.09 5.07
CA LEU A 174 9.42 -5.39 6.23
C LEU A 174 9.22 -4.35 7.33
N THR A 175 8.62 -4.78 8.44
CA THR A 175 8.34 -3.93 9.59
C THR A 175 9.17 -4.34 10.80
N GLY A 176 9.56 -5.62 10.89
CA GLY A 176 10.23 -6.20 12.06
C GLY A 176 9.29 -6.62 13.18
N LYS A 177 8.01 -6.83 12.87
CA LYS A 177 7.04 -7.42 13.80
C LYS A 177 7.61 -8.70 14.41
N ALA A 178 7.58 -8.85 15.73
CA ALA A 178 8.31 -9.94 16.42
C ALA A 178 7.70 -11.33 16.20
N ASP A 179 6.37 -11.44 16.23
CA ASP A 179 5.62 -12.68 16.08
C ASP A 179 4.16 -12.42 15.69
N PHE A 180 3.36 -13.48 15.53
CA PHE A 180 1.95 -13.38 15.14
C PHE A 180 1.07 -12.69 16.19
N ASN A 181 1.43 -12.76 17.46
CA ASN A 181 0.71 -12.14 18.56
C ASN A 181 1.20 -10.72 18.85
N ASP A 182 2.19 -10.22 18.09
CA ASP A 182 2.80 -8.91 18.28
C ASP A 182 3.31 -8.68 19.73
N SER A 183 3.94 -9.71 20.33
CA SER A 183 4.28 -9.72 21.77
C SER A 183 5.27 -8.63 22.20
N ASP A 184 6.06 -8.09 21.26
CA ASP A 184 6.89 -6.92 21.45
C ASP A 184 6.41 -5.75 20.57
N PRO A 185 5.70 -4.77 21.14
CA PRO A 185 5.23 -3.60 20.39
C PRO A 185 6.37 -2.67 19.95
N ASN A 186 7.59 -2.82 20.50
CA ASN A 186 8.76 -2.01 20.15
C ASN A 186 9.63 -2.66 19.07
N ALA A 187 9.41 -3.94 18.76
CA ALA A 187 10.15 -4.64 17.72
C ALA A 187 9.98 -3.93 16.37
N VAL A 188 11.10 -3.56 15.74
CA VAL A 188 11.10 -2.79 14.49
C VAL A 188 12.39 -3.06 13.71
N ASN A 189 12.28 -3.14 12.38
CA ASN A 189 13.41 -3.00 11.47
C ASN A 189 13.37 -1.59 10.85
N PRO A 190 14.04 -0.59 11.43
CA PRO A 190 13.89 0.82 11.03
C PRO A 190 14.79 1.25 9.87
N GLY A 191 15.57 0.33 9.30
CA GLY A 191 16.59 0.65 8.29
C GLY A 191 16.07 0.98 6.89
N GLY A 192 14.77 1.22 6.69
CA GLY A 192 14.19 1.59 5.39
C GLY A 192 13.80 3.06 5.33
N VAL A 193 14.44 3.86 4.46
CA VAL A 193 14.20 5.30 4.32
C VAL A 193 13.94 5.66 2.84
N PRO A 194 12.88 6.44 2.51
CA PRO A 194 12.56 6.78 1.13
C PRO A 194 13.53 7.81 0.55
N LEU A 195 13.77 7.73 -0.76
CA LEU A 195 14.61 8.63 -1.53
C LEU A 195 13.73 9.56 -2.36
N PHE A 196 13.98 10.87 -2.26
CA PHE A 196 13.27 11.91 -3.00
C PHE A 196 14.19 12.61 -3.98
N LYS A 197 13.71 12.96 -5.17
CA LYS A 197 14.45 13.80 -6.11
C LYS A 197 13.47 14.82 -6.67
N GLN A 198 13.80 16.10 -6.54
CA GLN A 198 12.93 17.21 -6.98
C GLN A 198 11.51 17.13 -6.39
N GLY A 199 11.39 16.71 -5.13
CA GLY A 199 10.10 16.60 -4.43
C GLY A 199 9.25 15.37 -4.80
N VAL A 200 9.78 14.45 -5.62
CA VAL A 200 9.12 13.21 -6.02
C VAL A 200 9.83 12.02 -5.38
N VAL A 201 9.08 11.02 -4.90
CA VAL A 201 9.67 9.76 -4.43
C VAL A 201 10.22 8.99 -5.61
N VAL A 202 11.52 8.67 -5.59
CA VAL A 202 12.22 7.97 -6.68
C VAL A 202 12.73 6.58 -6.29
N GLY A 203 12.59 6.20 -5.02
CA GLY A 203 13.03 4.91 -4.52
C GLY A 203 13.20 4.88 -3.01
N GLY A 204 14.08 4.02 -2.54
CA GLY A 204 14.32 3.80 -1.12
C GLY A 204 15.67 3.15 -0.87
N VAL A 205 16.25 3.44 0.29
CA VAL A 205 17.45 2.78 0.80
C VAL A 205 17.07 1.89 1.98
N GLY A 206 17.66 0.70 2.03
CA GLY A 206 17.45 -0.30 3.05
C GLY A 206 18.77 -0.75 3.67
N VAL A 207 18.86 -0.76 4.99
CA VAL A 207 20.06 -1.15 5.73
C VAL A 207 19.77 -2.27 6.73
N ALA A 208 20.56 -3.33 6.69
CA ALA A 208 20.42 -4.51 7.55
C ALA A 208 21.78 -5.03 8.05
N GLY A 209 21.77 -6.08 8.87
CA GLY A 209 22.97 -6.76 9.38
C GLY A 209 23.63 -6.10 10.60
N VAL A 210 23.06 -5.01 11.11
CA VAL A 210 23.55 -4.25 12.27
C VAL A 210 22.39 -3.94 13.23
N GLY A 211 22.69 -3.41 14.41
CA GLY A 211 21.67 -2.97 15.38
C GLY A 211 20.74 -1.89 14.81
N ALA A 212 19.51 -1.81 15.32
CA ALA A 212 18.44 -0.97 14.80
C ALA A 212 18.84 0.50 14.63
N ASP A 213 19.46 1.11 15.65
CA ASP A 213 19.87 2.52 15.60
C ASP A 213 20.96 2.77 14.54
N VAL A 214 21.91 1.83 14.38
CA VAL A 214 22.96 1.90 13.36
C VAL A 214 22.36 1.76 11.96
N ALA A 215 21.42 0.83 11.77
CA ALA A 215 20.74 0.63 10.49
C ALA A 215 19.92 1.85 10.09
N GLU A 216 19.13 2.39 11.02
CA GLU A 216 18.30 3.58 10.79
C GLU A 216 19.15 4.81 10.48
N PHE A 217 20.21 5.05 11.25
CA PHE A 217 21.10 6.18 11.03
C PHE A 217 21.81 6.11 9.68
N ALA A 218 22.29 4.93 9.29
CA ALA A 218 22.97 4.73 8.02
C ALA A 218 22.01 4.91 6.83
N ALA A 219 20.80 4.37 6.92
CA ALA A 219 19.77 4.57 5.90
C ALA A 219 19.39 6.05 5.76
N PHE A 220 19.18 6.73 6.89
CA PHE A 220 18.89 8.17 6.91
C PHE A 220 20.03 8.99 6.30
N SER A 221 21.28 8.71 6.68
CA SER A 221 22.47 9.36 6.14
C SER A 221 22.59 9.15 4.62
N GLY A 222 22.35 7.93 4.14
CA GLY A 222 22.32 7.61 2.71
C GLY A 222 21.30 8.44 1.93
N ALA A 223 20.10 8.62 2.49
CA ALA A 223 19.06 9.44 1.89
C ALA A 223 19.39 10.94 1.95
N THR A 224 19.89 11.46 3.07
CA THR A 224 19.99 12.92 3.26
C THR A 224 21.30 13.53 2.78
N ALA A 225 22.42 12.79 2.76
CA ALA A 225 23.75 13.36 2.50
C ALA A 225 23.89 13.98 1.09
N ASN A 226 23.14 13.46 0.12
CA ASN A 226 23.20 13.89 -1.28
C ASN A 226 21.91 14.54 -1.78
N GLY A 227 21.10 15.07 -0.86
CA GLY A 227 19.86 15.79 -1.21
C GLY A 227 18.70 14.88 -1.63
N PHE A 228 18.75 13.58 -1.33
CA PHE A 228 17.62 12.66 -1.52
C PHE A 228 16.65 12.62 -0.32
N GLY A 229 16.85 13.49 0.66
CA GLY A 229 16.02 13.57 1.85
C GLY A 229 14.63 14.13 1.52
N PRO A 230 13.59 13.72 2.27
CA PRO A 230 12.27 14.29 2.09
C PRO A 230 12.17 15.72 2.65
N ALA A 231 11.27 16.52 2.07
CA ALA A 231 10.94 17.86 2.52
C ALA A 231 9.41 18.03 2.59
N PRO A 232 8.73 17.38 3.55
CA PRO A 232 7.27 17.41 3.63
C PRO A 232 6.75 18.81 3.92
N ALA A 233 5.60 19.14 3.32
CA ALA A 233 4.90 20.39 3.60
C ALA A 233 4.44 20.45 5.07
N PRO A 234 4.27 21.65 5.67
CA PRO A 234 3.72 21.79 7.02
C PRO A 234 2.40 21.01 7.21
N PRO A 235 2.17 20.38 8.40
CA PRO A 235 3.00 20.42 9.61
C PRO A 235 4.29 19.59 9.58
N GLY A 236 4.66 18.98 8.45
CA GLY A 236 5.90 18.20 8.31
C GLY A 236 5.84 16.79 8.89
N VAL A 237 4.68 16.40 9.44
CA VAL A 237 4.44 15.09 10.04
C VAL A 237 3.02 14.62 9.71
N VAL A 238 2.87 13.32 9.44
CA VAL A 238 1.57 12.68 9.25
C VAL A 238 0.93 12.42 10.60
N ILE A 239 -0.36 12.74 10.74
CA ILE A 239 -1.12 12.55 11.98
C ILE A 239 -2.33 11.65 11.68
N ILE A 240 -2.41 10.51 12.36
CA ILE A 240 -3.54 9.57 12.26
C ILE A 240 -4.19 9.48 13.63
N ASP A 241 -5.52 9.66 13.70
CA ASP A 241 -6.31 9.63 14.94
C ASP A 241 -5.74 10.53 16.06
N GLY A 242 -5.14 11.67 15.67
CA GLY A 242 -4.51 12.61 16.60
C GLY A 242 -3.10 12.24 17.06
N ILE A 243 -2.52 11.15 16.53
CA ILE A 243 -1.19 10.65 16.86
C ILE A 243 -0.24 10.95 15.70
N ALA A 244 0.84 11.68 15.99
CA ALA A 244 1.91 11.94 15.04
C ALA A 244 2.70 10.66 14.78
N LEU A 245 2.85 10.28 13.51
CA LEU A 245 3.59 9.08 13.13
C LEU A 245 5.11 9.34 13.20
N PRO A 246 5.90 8.41 13.76
CA PRO A 246 7.34 8.51 13.70
C PRO A 246 7.84 8.28 12.26
N PHE A 247 8.83 9.06 11.83
CA PHE A 247 9.53 8.86 10.58
C PHE A 247 10.86 8.14 10.82
N VAL A 248 11.86 8.85 11.34
CA VAL A 248 13.17 8.30 11.70
C VAL A 248 13.50 8.78 13.09
N ASN A 249 13.89 7.87 13.99
CA ASN A 249 14.27 8.23 15.35
C ASN A 249 15.76 8.57 15.44
N GLN A 250 16.63 7.73 14.85
CA GLN A 250 18.07 7.91 14.89
C GLN A 250 18.58 8.77 13.72
N THR A 251 18.51 10.10 13.85
CA THR A 251 18.99 11.05 12.83
C THR A 251 20.43 11.53 13.03
N SER A 252 21.03 11.22 14.18
CA SER A 252 22.42 11.54 14.53
C SER A 252 23.23 10.28 14.79
N MET A 253 24.57 10.40 14.82
CA MET A 253 25.47 9.28 15.14
C MET A 253 25.02 8.53 16.42
N PRO A 254 24.82 7.21 16.37
CA PRO A 254 24.49 6.41 17.54
C PRO A 254 25.58 6.49 18.63
N ALA A 255 25.17 6.42 19.89
CA ALA A 255 26.10 6.51 21.02
C ALA A 255 27.14 5.37 20.96
N GLY A 256 28.41 5.70 21.16
CA GLY A 256 29.52 4.74 21.11
C GLY A 256 30.07 4.47 19.70
N PHE A 257 29.50 5.09 18.67
CA PHE A 257 29.98 5.01 17.29
C PHE A 257 30.64 6.32 16.83
N GLY A 258 31.41 6.23 15.75
CA GLY A 258 32.02 7.36 15.05
C GLY A 258 31.88 7.22 13.52
N PRO A 259 32.41 8.18 12.75
CA PRO A 259 32.35 8.13 11.28
C PRO A 259 32.99 6.86 10.72
N GLY A 260 32.38 6.29 9.69
CA GLY A 260 32.84 5.06 9.04
C GLY A 260 33.57 5.29 7.72
N SER A 261 33.76 4.19 7.01
CA SER A 261 34.34 4.09 5.67
C SER A 261 33.48 3.18 4.80
N ALA A 262 33.45 3.46 3.49
CA ALA A 262 32.84 2.60 2.49
C ALA A 262 33.85 1.56 1.94
N ASP A 263 34.21 0.61 2.81
CA ASP A 263 35.26 -0.42 2.60
C ASP A 263 34.72 -1.83 2.27
N GLY A 264 33.43 -1.93 1.97
CA GLY A 264 32.75 -3.11 1.45
C GLY A 264 32.79 -3.24 -0.07
N ALA A 265 31.99 -4.18 -0.59
CA ALA A 265 31.89 -4.51 -2.00
C ALA A 265 30.44 -4.63 -2.48
N TYR A 266 30.21 -4.34 -3.75
CA TYR A 266 28.93 -4.56 -4.40
C TYR A 266 28.74 -6.04 -4.73
N MET A 267 27.64 -6.61 -4.25
CA MET A 267 27.10 -7.87 -4.76
C MET A 267 26.31 -7.62 -6.05
N LEU A 268 25.58 -6.51 -6.11
CA LEU A 268 24.93 -5.98 -7.30
C LEU A 268 25.35 -4.51 -7.42
N GLY A 269 26.05 -4.17 -8.50
CA GLY A 269 26.60 -2.83 -8.71
C GLY A 269 25.52 -1.77 -8.99
N PRO A 270 25.80 -0.48 -8.80
CA PRO A 270 24.83 0.59 -9.02
C PRO A 270 24.29 0.61 -10.45
N MET A 271 22.97 0.58 -10.59
CA MET A 271 22.24 0.66 -11.84
C MET A 271 21.33 1.89 -11.87
N ALA A 272 21.07 2.43 -13.07
CA ALA A 272 20.02 3.43 -13.22
C ALA A 272 18.64 2.76 -13.15
N SER A 273 17.65 3.47 -12.60
CA SER A 273 16.27 3.01 -12.65
C SER A 273 15.80 2.89 -14.11
N PRO A 274 15.07 1.81 -14.46
CA PRO A 274 14.57 1.61 -15.82
C PRO A 274 13.51 2.64 -16.23
N GLY A 275 12.84 3.28 -15.27
CA GLY A 275 11.81 4.28 -15.55
C GLY A 275 11.00 4.67 -14.31
N PRO A 276 10.12 5.67 -14.44
CA PRO A 276 9.19 6.02 -13.37
C PRO A 276 8.16 4.91 -13.16
N ALA A 277 7.52 4.89 -11.98
CA ALA A 277 6.43 3.96 -11.74
C ALA A 277 5.19 4.30 -12.59
N PRO A 278 4.52 3.28 -13.16
CA PRO A 278 3.40 3.46 -14.07
C PRO A 278 2.16 4.04 -13.38
N GLU A 279 1.39 4.86 -14.10
CA GLU A 279 0.21 5.58 -13.62
C GLU A 279 -0.92 5.51 -14.67
N GLY A 280 -2.16 5.68 -14.21
CA GLY A 280 -3.36 5.52 -15.02
C GLY A 280 -3.80 4.05 -15.09
N ASP A 281 -4.36 3.65 -16.23
CA ASP A 281 -4.75 2.27 -16.46
C ASP A 281 -3.50 1.40 -16.66
N LEU A 282 -3.27 0.46 -15.74
CA LEU A 282 -2.23 -0.56 -15.83
C LEU A 282 -2.74 -1.79 -16.58
N VAL A 283 -4.00 -2.14 -16.32
CA VAL A 283 -4.77 -3.14 -17.07
C VAL A 283 -6.04 -2.45 -17.55
N ALA A 284 -6.25 -2.45 -18.88
CA ALA A 284 -7.42 -1.82 -19.49
C ALA A 284 -8.72 -2.52 -19.03
N PRO A 285 -9.82 -1.76 -18.82
CA PRO A 285 -11.15 -2.34 -18.63
C PRO A 285 -11.49 -3.37 -19.71
N ARG A 286 -12.11 -4.48 -19.31
CA ARG A 286 -12.56 -5.55 -20.22
C ARG A 286 -13.74 -6.32 -19.65
N ASP A 287 -14.44 -7.06 -20.51
CA ASP A 287 -15.48 -7.99 -20.10
C ASP A 287 -14.93 -9.11 -19.21
N GLY A 288 -15.73 -9.52 -18.24
CA GLY A 288 -15.49 -10.69 -17.40
C GLY A 288 -15.56 -11.97 -18.22
N PRO A 289 -14.49 -12.79 -18.32
CA PRO A 289 -14.54 -14.06 -19.02
C PRO A 289 -15.57 -15.05 -18.44
N MET A 290 -15.95 -14.89 -17.16
CA MET A 290 -17.03 -15.67 -16.52
C MET A 290 -18.42 -15.07 -16.74
N GLY A 291 -18.54 -13.94 -17.46
CA GLY A 291 -19.79 -13.27 -17.77
C GLY A 291 -20.37 -12.44 -16.61
N GLY A 292 -19.58 -12.20 -15.56
CA GLY A 292 -20.01 -11.47 -14.36
C GLY A 292 -20.24 -9.97 -14.64
N LEU A 293 -19.20 -9.26 -15.06
CA LEU A 293 -19.22 -7.81 -15.34
C LEU A 293 -18.90 -7.53 -16.81
N THR A 294 -19.58 -6.56 -17.41
CA THR A 294 -19.28 -6.07 -18.77
C THR A 294 -18.16 -5.03 -18.74
N HIS A 295 -17.51 -4.79 -19.87
CA HIS A 295 -16.53 -3.73 -20.05
C HIS A 295 -17.01 -2.37 -19.51
N ASP A 296 -18.25 -1.97 -19.85
CA ASP A 296 -18.80 -0.67 -19.48
C ASP A 296 -19.07 -0.57 -17.97
N GLU A 297 -19.54 -1.66 -17.35
CA GLU A 297 -19.71 -1.74 -15.90
C GLU A 297 -18.34 -1.63 -15.19
N VAL A 298 -17.32 -2.32 -15.69
CA VAL A 298 -15.95 -2.23 -15.13
C VAL A 298 -15.41 -0.81 -15.26
N ARG A 299 -15.58 -0.17 -16.42
CA ARG A 299 -15.17 1.23 -16.62
C ARG A 299 -15.90 2.17 -15.67
N GLN A 300 -17.21 2.00 -15.52
CA GLN A 300 -18.03 2.79 -14.61
C GLN A 300 -17.53 2.68 -13.15
N ILE A 301 -17.19 1.47 -12.69
CA ILE A 301 -16.65 1.25 -11.34
C ILE A 301 -15.33 2.00 -11.14
N ILE A 302 -14.41 1.91 -12.11
CA ILE A 302 -13.12 2.63 -12.06
C ILE A 302 -13.35 4.15 -12.03
N ASP A 303 -14.20 4.68 -12.91
CA ASP A 303 -14.48 6.11 -12.99
C ASP A 303 -15.15 6.64 -11.70
N ALA A 304 -16.06 5.86 -11.11
CA ALA A 304 -16.71 6.19 -9.85
C ALA A 304 -15.72 6.18 -8.66
N ALA A 305 -14.77 5.25 -8.65
CA ALA A 305 -13.70 5.21 -7.65
C ALA A 305 -12.79 6.44 -7.78
N VAL A 306 -12.29 6.75 -8.99
CA VAL A 306 -11.46 7.93 -9.23
C VAL A 306 -12.20 9.23 -8.86
N ALA A 307 -13.50 9.34 -9.18
CA ALA A 307 -14.31 10.48 -8.81
C ALA A 307 -14.46 10.61 -7.29
N THR A 308 -14.72 9.50 -6.59
CA THR A 308 -14.84 9.46 -5.13
C THR A 308 -13.52 9.85 -4.47
N GLY A 309 -12.39 9.30 -4.92
CA GLY A 309 -11.07 9.61 -4.37
C GLY A 309 -10.64 11.05 -4.56
N ASN A 310 -11.08 11.70 -5.63
CA ASN A 310 -10.86 13.14 -5.83
C ASN A 310 -11.67 14.04 -4.88
N LEU A 311 -12.69 13.50 -4.21
CA LEU A 311 -13.42 14.18 -3.14
C LEU A 311 -12.88 13.80 -1.76
N THR A 312 -12.34 12.59 -1.61
CA THR A 312 -11.92 12.03 -0.33
C THR A 312 -10.70 12.73 0.25
N ARG A 313 -10.80 13.16 1.52
CA ARG A 313 -9.71 13.72 2.30
C ARG A 313 -8.69 12.65 2.64
N ALA A 314 -7.43 12.91 2.31
CA ALA A 314 -6.30 12.06 2.67
C ALA A 314 -5.97 12.10 4.17
N VAL A 315 -5.38 11.01 4.65
CA VAL A 315 -4.83 10.81 5.99
C VAL A 315 -3.31 10.82 5.94
N ILE A 316 -2.70 10.23 4.91
CA ILE A 316 -1.23 10.08 4.81
C ILE A 316 -0.57 11.06 3.85
N ARG A 317 -1.20 12.21 3.58
CA ARG A 317 -0.71 13.22 2.64
C ARG A 317 -0.65 14.61 3.25
N LEU A 318 0.32 15.40 2.79
CA LEU A 318 0.57 16.76 3.25
C LEU A 318 0.60 17.77 2.07
N PRO A 319 0.18 19.03 2.26
CA PRO A 319 -0.40 19.60 3.49
C PRO A 319 -1.77 19.00 3.79
N LEU A 320 -2.25 19.22 5.01
CA LEU A 320 -3.58 18.79 5.44
C LEU A 320 -4.66 19.32 4.49
N GLY A 321 -5.68 18.50 4.20
CA GLY A 321 -6.72 18.81 3.22
C GLY A 321 -6.42 18.28 1.80
N SER A 322 -5.23 17.70 1.57
CA SER A 322 -4.92 16.98 0.34
C SER A 322 -5.93 15.87 0.05
N ARG A 323 -6.10 15.54 -1.24
CA ARG A 323 -7.01 14.49 -1.69
C ARG A 323 -6.32 13.14 -1.71
N ALA A 324 -7.08 12.10 -1.38
CA ALA A 324 -6.62 10.73 -1.40
C ALA A 324 -6.26 10.29 -2.84
N ARG A 325 -5.37 9.31 -2.95
CA ARG A 325 -5.01 8.68 -4.22
C ARG A 325 -4.97 7.18 -4.03
N PHE A 326 -5.61 6.47 -4.94
CA PHE A 326 -5.82 5.04 -4.80
C PHE A 326 -5.30 4.27 -6.00
N VAL A 327 -5.02 3.00 -5.75
CA VAL A 327 -5.03 1.95 -6.76
C VAL A 327 -6.35 1.20 -6.64
N ILE A 328 -6.98 0.97 -7.78
CA ILE A 328 -8.31 0.37 -7.90
C ILE A 328 -8.19 -0.87 -8.78
N ALA A 329 -8.67 -2.01 -8.28
CA ALA A 329 -8.68 -3.28 -9.01
C ALA A 329 -10.09 -3.86 -9.03
N VAL A 330 -10.52 -4.28 -10.22
CA VAL A 330 -11.75 -5.06 -10.42
C VAL A 330 -11.36 -6.44 -10.91
N ALA A 331 -11.89 -7.49 -10.28
CA ALA A 331 -11.63 -8.88 -10.64
C ALA A 331 -12.92 -9.65 -10.90
N ASP A 332 -12.86 -10.59 -11.84
CA ASP A 332 -13.93 -11.55 -12.13
C ASP A 332 -13.91 -12.74 -11.17
N LEU A 333 -14.95 -13.59 -11.20
CA LEU A 333 -15.18 -14.68 -10.25
C LEU A 333 -14.04 -15.71 -10.16
N ASP A 334 -13.27 -15.90 -11.23
CA ASP A 334 -12.09 -16.77 -11.26
C ASP A 334 -10.81 -16.05 -10.75
N GLY A 335 -10.91 -14.78 -10.37
CA GLY A 335 -9.83 -13.90 -9.94
C GLY A 335 -9.14 -13.16 -11.09
N THR A 336 -9.58 -13.33 -12.34
CA THR A 336 -8.98 -12.63 -13.49
C THR A 336 -9.20 -11.13 -13.36
N LEU A 337 -8.14 -10.33 -13.50
CA LEU A 337 -8.25 -8.87 -13.43
C LEU A 337 -9.02 -8.34 -14.64
N LEU A 338 -10.03 -7.51 -14.39
CA LEU A 338 -10.83 -6.82 -15.41
C LEU A 338 -10.41 -5.37 -15.60
N ALA A 339 -9.84 -4.75 -14.56
CA ALA A 339 -9.17 -3.47 -14.64
C ALA A 339 -8.20 -3.34 -13.46
N LEU A 340 -7.14 -2.56 -13.67
CA LEU A 340 -6.22 -2.12 -12.62
C LEU A 340 -5.82 -0.68 -12.95
N HIS A 341 -6.23 0.26 -12.11
CA HIS A 341 -5.98 1.69 -12.30
C HIS A 341 -5.20 2.25 -11.12
N ARG A 342 -4.07 2.92 -11.36
CA ARG A 342 -3.28 3.64 -10.35
C ARG A 342 -3.44 5.14 -10.55
N MET A 343 -4.13 5.81 -9.62
CA MET A 343 -4.20 7.28 -9.64
C MET A 343 -2.79 7.88 -9.51
N PRO A 344 -2.55 9.08 -10.07
CA PRO A 344 -1.27 9.76 -9.94
C PRO A 344 -0.81 9.88 -8.49
N ASP A 345 0.45 9.54 -8.22
CA ASP A 345 1.06 9.53 -6.88
C ASP A 345 0.41 8.57 -5.85
N ALA A 346 -0.52 7.67 -6.24
CA ALA A 346 -0.98 6.61 -5.33
C ALA A 346 0.19 5.71 -4.91
N THR A 347 0.18 5.19 -3.70
CA THR A 347 1.29 4.36 -3.18
C THR A 347 1.49 3.09 -4.00
N VAL A 348 2.75 2.69 -4.26
CA VAL A 348 3.06 1.51 -5.11
C VAL A 348 2.72 0.21 -4.40
N PHE A 349 2.82 0.14 -3.06
CA PHE A 349 2.42 -1.06 -2.31
C PHE A 349 0.94 -1.41 -2.57
N SER A 350 0.13 -0.40 -2.90
CA SER A 350 -1.31 -0.53 -3.09
C SER A 350 -1.69 -1.27 -4.35
N ILE A 351 -0.76 -1.46 -5.29
CA ILE A 351 -1.00 -2.23 -6.51
C ILE A 351 -1.28 -3.69 -6.17
N ASP A 352 -0.37 -4.34 -5.45
CA ASP A 352 -0.56 -5.72 -4.99
C ASP A 352 -1.76 -5.83 -4.05
N VAL A 353 -1.92 -4.86 -3.14
CA VAL A 353 -3.00 -4.87 -2.16
C VAL A 353 -4.37 -4.74 -2.79
N ALA A 354 -4.59 -3.84 -3.76
CA ALA A 354 -5.87 -3.68 -4.43
C ALA A 354 -6.27 -4.96 -5.19
N VAL A 355 -5.29 -5.58 -5.88
CA VAL A 355 -5.46 -6.87 -6.57
C VAL A 355 -5.81 -8.00 -5.61
N ALA A 356 -5.09 -8.11 -4.48
CA ALA A 356 -5.38 -9.13 -3.48
C ALA A 356 -6.76 -8.91 -2.83
N LYS A 357 -7.10 -7.67 -2.47
CA LYS A 357 -8.42 -7.29 -1.92
C LYS A 357 -9.56 -7.69 -2.85
N SER A 358 -9.49 -7.38 -4.15
CA SER A 358 -10.53 -7.73 -5.11
C SER A 358 -10.71 -9.25 -5.25
N ARG A 359 -9.61 -10.02 -5.24
CA ARG A 359 -9.64 -11.49 -5.27
C ARG A 359 -10.16 -12.10 -3.97
N ASN A 360 -9.80 -11.54 -2.81
CA ASN A 360 -10.19 -12.03 -1.50
C ASN A 360 -11.71 -12.03 -1.34
N VAL A 361 -12.37 -10.90 -1.63
CA VAL A 361 -13.82 -10.77 -1.43
C VAL A 361 -14.63 -11.69 -2.34
N ILE A 362 -14.08 -12.10 -3.49
CA ILE A 362 -14.69 -13.09 -4.38
C ILE A 362 -14.69 -14.47 -3.74
N PHE A 363 -13.53 -14.94 -3.29
CA PHE A 363 -13.44 -16.27 -2.68
C PHE A 363 -14.21 -16.33 -1.37
N PHE A 364 -13.96 -15.39 -0.45
CA PHE A 364 -14.54 -15.46 0.90
C PHE A 364 -16.04 -15.13 0.95
N SER A 365 -16.60 -14.54 -0.11
CA SER A 365 -18.07 -14.38 -0.26
C SER A 365 -18.69 -15.43 -1.20
N GLY A 366 -17.85 -16.20 -1.89
CA GLY A 366 -18.24 -17.11 -2.95
C GLY A 366 -18.62 -18.51 -2.45
N PRO A 367 -19.20 -19.32 -3.35
CA PRO A 367 -19.61 -20.69 -3.03
C PRO A 367 -18.43 -21.63 -2.77
N ASP A 368 -17.24 -21.32 -3.31
CA ASP A 368 -16.05 -22.16 -3.21
C ASP A 368 -15.26 -21.99 -1.90
N ARG A 369 -15.66 -21.03 -1.05
CA ARG A 369 -15.06 -20.85 0.28
C ARG A 369 -15.19 -22.14 1.11
N THR A 370 -14.16 -22.49 1.87
CA THR A 370 -14.32 -23.53 2.90
C THR A 370 -14.81 -22.92 4.20
N ALA A 371 -15.79 -23.56 4.86
CA ALA A 371 -16.33 -23.07 6.14
C ALA A 371 -15.26 -22.93 7.24
N GLY A 372 -14.18 -23.70 7.16
CA GLY A 372 -13.03 -23.61 8.07
C GLY A 372 -12.18 -22.36 7.91
N ASP A 373 -12.26 -21.63 6.78
CA ASP A 373 -11.55 -20.36 6.63
C ASP A 373 -12.17 -19.26 7.48
N LEU A 374 -13.50 -19.24 7.60
CA LEU A 374 -14.27 -18.28 8.38
C LEU A 374 -15.29 -18.99 9.30
N PRO A 375 -14.84 -19.70 10.36
CA PRO A 375 -15.72 -20.40 11.29
C PRO A 375 -16.77 -19.46 11.89
N GLY A 376 -18.00 -19.93 12.09
CA GLY A 376 -19.08 -19.09 12.63
C GLY A 376 -19.73 -18.14 11.61
N VAL A 377 -19.15 -17.97 10.41
CA VAL A 377 -19.75 -17.20 9.32
C VAL A 377 -20.53 -18.11 8.37
N PRO A 378 -21.86 -17.96 8.23
CA PRO A 378 -22.64 -18.77 7.30
C PRO A 378 -22.13 -18.68 5.85
N MET A 379 -22.18 -19.80 5.11
CA MET A 379 -21.90 -19.80 3.67
C MET A 379 -22.86 -18.87 2.92
N GLY A 380 -22.36 -18.18 1.90
CA GLY A 380 -23.12 -17.15 1.17
C GLY A 380 -23.20 -15.81 1.89
N THR A 381 -22.51 -15.61 3.01
CA THR A 381 -22.35 -14.27 3.62
C THR A 381 -21.42 -13.44 2.75
N ALA A 382 -21.83 -12.23 2.38
CA ALA A 382 -20.96 -11.22 1.78
C ALA A 382 -20.02 -10.66 2.85
N VAL A 383 -18.72 -10.89 2.69
CA VAL A 383 -17.67 -10.44 3.61
C VAL A 383 -16.70 -9.50 2.91
N THR A 384 -16.05 -8.62 3.68
CA THR A 384 -15.00 -7.71 3.18
C THR A 384 -13.66 -8.03 3.84
N ASN A 385 -12.58 -7.42 3.34
CA ASN A 385 -11.30 -7.49 4.05
C ASN A 385 -11.36 -6.88 5.46
N ARG A 386 -12.32 -5.96 5.75
CA ARG A 386 -12.60 -5.52 7.12
C ARG A 386 -13.19 -6.63 7.98
N THR A 387 -14.13 -7.41 7.45
CA THR A 387 -14.67 -8.59 8.13
C THR A 387 -13.58 -9.61 8.43
N ILE A 388 -12.76 -9.93 7.41
CA ILE A 388 -11.67 -10.91 7.51
C ILE A 388 -10.64 -10.45 8.55
N SER A 389 -10.19 -9.19 8.48
CA SER A 389 -9.27 -8.58 9.44
C SER A 389 -9.77 -8.68 10.88
N PHE A 390 -11.05 -8.37 11.11
CA PHE A 390 -11.64 -8.29 12.44
C PHE A 390 -11.62 -9.63 13.18
N GLY A 391 -11.93 -10.74 12.50
CA GLY A 391 -11.83 -12.07 13.09
C GLY A 391 -10.42 -12.66 13.07
N ALA A 392 -9.47 -12.02 12.36
CA ALA A 392 -8.09 -12.46 12.21
C ALA A 392 -7.12 -11.81 13.22
N GLN A 393 -7.63 -11.11 14.22
CA GLN A 393 -6.83 -10.50 15.28
C GLN A 393 -6.44 -11.50 16.38
N PRO A 394 -5.30 -11.32 17.06
CA PRO A 394 -4.91 -12.15 18.21
C PRO A 394 -5.74 -11.90 19.47
N PHE A 395 -6.55 -10.83 19.49
CA PHE A 395 -7.57 -10.54 20.50
C PHE A 395 -8.92 -10.34 19.85
N PHE A 396 -9.98 -10.91 20.43
CA PHE A 396 -11.33 -10.84 19.90
C PHE A 396 -12.38 -10.54 20.97
N PRO A 397 -13.14 -9.43 20.81
CA PRO A 397 -12.97 -8.37 19.83
C PRO A 397 -11.59 -7.66 19.88
N PRO A 398 -11.14 -7.08 18.76
CA PRO A 398 -9.96 -6.21 18.75
C PRO A 398 -10.12 -5.06 19.75
N GLY A 399 -9.08 -4.78 20.54
CA GLY A 399 -9.09 -3.76 21.59
C GLY A 399 -9.57 -4.22 22.96
N ILE A 400 -9.87 -5.51 23.12
CA ILE A 400 -10.12 -6.13 24.43
C ILE A 400 -8.98 -7.11 24.73
N ASP A 401 -7.97 -6.63 25.43
CA ASP A 401 -6.78 -7.42 25.77
C ASP A 401 -7.16 -8.59 26.69
N TYR A 402 -6.31 -9.63 26.68
CA TYR A 402 -6.50 -10.88 27.42
C TYR A 402 -7.75 -11.68 27.02
N SER A 403 -8.42 -11.30 25.93
CA SER A 403 -9.41 -12.12 25.25
C SER A 403 -8.74 -13.25 24.46
N THR A 404 -9.54 -14.22 24.02
CA THR A 404 -9.07 -15.28 23.12
C THR A 404 -8.82 -14.73 21.71
N PRO A 405 -7.95 -15.37 20.93
CA PRO A 405 -7.80 -15.01 19.52
C PRO A 405 -9.10 -15.10 18.73
N GLY A 406 -9.18 -14.29 17.68
CA GLY A 406 -10.34 -14.27 16.81
C GLY A 406 -10.52 -15.58 16.05
N PRO A 407 -11.77 -15.87 15.63
CA PRO A 407 -12.13 -17.12 14.96
C PRO A 407 -11.39 -17.37 13.64
N PHE A 408 -10.80 -16.32 13.04
CA PHE A 408 -10.04 -16.38 11.77
C PHE A 408 -8.54 -16.18 11.99
N PHE A 409 -8.04 -16.20 13.24
CA PHE A 409 -6.62 -15.96 13.50
C PHE A 409 -5.72 -17.05 12.88
N ASP A 410 -6.21 -18.28 12.75
CA ASP A 410 -5.48 -19.34 12.07
C ASP A 410 -5.41 -19.13 10.54
N LEU A 411 -6.38 -18.44 9.94
CA LEU A 411 -6.31 -18.00 8.54
C LEU A 411 -5.15 -17.00 8.34
N TYR A 412 -4.96 -16.08 9.29
CA TYR A 412 -3.84 -15.14 9.28
C TYR A 412 -2.48 -15.85 9.36
N LYS A 413 -2.32 -16.77 10.32
CA LYS A 413 -1.09 -17.57 10.45
C LYS A 413 -0.83 -18.40 9.20
N PHE A 414 -1.87 -19.01 8.63
CA PHE A 414 -1.76 -19.79 7.42
C PHE A 414 -1.26 -18.94 6.25
N ASP A 415 -1.86 -17.76 6.02
CA ASP A 415 -1.43 -16.87 4.95
C ASP A 415 0.00 -16.36 5.14
N THR A 416 0.41 -16.03 6.36
CA THR A 416 1.80 -15.63 6.64
C THR A 416 2.79 -16.73 6.28
N LEU A 417 2.48 -17.99 6.60
CA LEU A 417 3.34 -19.14 6.33
C LEU A 417 3.27 -19.63 4.88
N ASN A 418 2.22 -19.28 4.14
CA ASN A 418 1.98 -19.73 2.77
C ASN A 418 1.74 -18.53 1.84
N PRO A 419 2.80 -17.79 1.44
CA PRO A 419 2.68 -16.70 0.48
C PRO A 419 1.99 -17.12 -0.81
N CYS A 420 1.27 -16.17 -1.42
CA CYS A 420 0.56 -16.37 -2.68
C CYS A 420 -0.57 -17.41 -2.61
N THR A 421 -1.10 -17.69 -1.41
CA THR A 421 -2.31 -18.49 -1.23
C THR A 421 -3.52 -17.61 -0.93
N GLN A 422 -4.71 -18.19 -0.84
CA GLN A 422 -5.92 -17.45 -0.48
C GLN A 422 -6.81 -18.33 0.40
N GLY A 423 -6.38 -18.51 1.65
CA GLY A 423 -7.00 -19.46 2.58
C GLY A 423 -6.88 -20.89 2.05
N SER A 424 -7.92 -21.69 2.24
CA SER A 424 -7.97 -23.06 1.73
C SER A 424 -8.28 -23.16 0.22
N GLN A 425 -8.36 -22.05 -0.52
CA GLN A 425 -8.63 -22.08 -1.95
C GLN A 425 -7.60 -22.94 -2.68
N ALA A 426 -8.09 -23.90 -3.48
CA ALA A 426 -7.22 -24.72 -4.32
C ALA A 426 -6.28 -23.87 -5.18
N SER A 427 -5.03 -24.32 -5.31
CA SER A 427 -3.98 -23.59 -6.02
C SER A 427 -4.43 -23.24 -7.45
N LYS A 428 -4.37 -21.97 -7.80
CA LYS A 428 -4.71 -21.45 -9.13
C LYS A 428 -3.87 -20.20 -9.47
N PRO A 429 -3.78 -19.80 -10.75
CA PRO A 429 -2.92 -18.69 -11.16
C PRO A 429 -3.26 -17.33 -10.52
N ASN A 430 -4.53 -17.11 -10.17
CA ASN A 430 -5.04 -15.83 -9.65
C ASN A 430 -5.08 -15.83 -8.11
N GLN A 431 -3.93 -16.00 -7.44
CA GLN A 431 -3.79 -15.99 -5.98
C GLN A 431 -2.57 -15.17 -5.52
N ASN A 432 -2.80 -14.22 -4.60
CA ASN A 432 -1.81 -13.18 -4.25
C ASN A 432 -1.66 -12.96 -2.75
N GLY A 433 -2.22 -13.85 -1.92
CA GLY A 433 -2.28 -13.65 -0.48
C GLY A 433 -3.61 -13.05 -0.02
N ILE A 434 -3.76 -12.96 1.29
CA ILE A 434 -4.88 -12.32 1.96
C ILE A 434 -4.44 -10.96 2.53
N VAL A 435 -5.27 -9.94 2.30
CA VAL A 435 -5.12 -8.63 2.91
C VAL A 435 -5.97 -8.54 4.17
N PHE A 436 -5.36 -8.25 5.31
CA PHE A 436 -6.02 -8.17 6.63
C PHE A 436 -6.33 -6.74 7.06
N PHE A 437 -6.75 -5.91 6.11
CA PHE A 437 -7.22 -4.55 6.39
C PHE A 437 -8.26 -4.06 5.34
N PRO A 438 -9.11 -3.07 5.69
CA PRO A 438 -10.28 -2.63 4.91
C PRO A 438 -9.97 -2.09 3.50
N GLY A 439 -11.01 -1.89 2.68
CA GLY A 439 -10.91 -1.34 1.32
C GLY A 439 -11.41 -2.24 0.19
N ALA A 440 -12.41 -3.09 0.43
CA ALA A 440 -12.86 -4.05 -0.59
C ALA A 440 -14.34 -4.40 -0.45
N LEU A 441 -15.01 -4.65 -1.58
CA LEU A 441 -16.40 -5.10 -1.62
C LEU A 441 -16.59 -6.21 -2.65
N PRO A 442 -17.29 -7.31 -2.28
CA PRO A 442 -17.83 -8.23 -3.27
C PRO A 442 -18.96 -7.53 -4.06
N LEU A 443 -18.96 -7.70 -5.39
CA LEU A 443 -19.90 -7.05 -6.30
C LEU A 443 -21.03 -8.00 -6.66
N TYR A 444 -22.28 -7.53 -6.60
CA TYR A 444 -23.49 -8.33 -6.81
C TYR A 444 -24.40 -7.72 -7.88
N LYS A 445 -25.02 -8.57 -8.69
CA LYS A 445 -26.17 -8.21 -9.54
C LYS A 445 -27.34 -9.13 -9.21
N ASN A 446 -28.50 -8.54 -8.92
CA ASN A 446 -29.72 -9.30 -8.57
C ASN A 446 -29.50 -10.34 -7.45
N GLY A 447 -28.64 -10.02 -6.48
CA GLY A 447 -28.28 -10.92 -5.36
C GLY A 447 -27.30 -12.04 -5.70
N VAL A 448 -26.76 -12.08 -6.92
CA VAL A 448 -25.72 -13.03 -7.35
C VAL A 448 -24.36 -12.34 -7.38
N LEU A 449 -23.33 -12.98 -6.82
CA LEU A 449 -21.95 -12.49 -6.86
C LEU A 449 -21.46 -12.48 -8.31
N VAL A 450 -20.91 -11.35 -8.78
CA VAL A 450 -20.45 -11.15 -10.16
C VAL A 450 -18.99 -10.68 -10.27
N GLY A 451 -18.33 -10.39 -9.15
CA GLY A 451 -16.93 -9.97 -9.14
C GLY A 451 -16.51 -9.40 -7.80
N GLY A 452 -15.33 -8.80 -7.77
CA GLY A 452 -14.77 -8.16 -6.58
C GLY A 452 -14.09 -6.85 -6.92
N LEU A 453 -14.24 -5.89 -6.01
CA LEU A 453 -13.58 -4.59 -6.04
C LEU A 453 -12.62 -4.48 -4.87
N GLY A 454 -11.39 -4.03 -5.16
CA GLY A 454 -10.40 -3.67 -4.16
C GLY A 454 -9.85 -2.27 -4.42
N VAL A 455 -9.79 -1.46 -3.37
CA VAL A 455 -9.22 -0.12 -3.35
C VAL A 455 -8.15 -0.04 -2.27
N SER A 456 -7.03 0.61 -2.57
CA SER A 456 -5.94 0.81 -1.60
C SER A 456 -5.14 2.06 -1.95
N GLY A 457 -4.75 2.87 -0.97
CA GLY A 457 -3.80 3.97 -1.23
C GLY A 457 -3.68 5.05 -0.18
N ASP A 458 -4.62 5.13 0.75
CA ASP A 458 -4.59 6.12 1.82
C ASP A 458 -4.99 5.47 3.16
N GLY A 459 -5.73 6.18 4.03
CA GLY A 459 -6.28 5.57 5.25
C GLY A 459 -7.34 4.49 4.96
N VAL A 460 -7.49 3.51 5.86
CA VAL A 460 -8.36 2.35 5.61
C VAL A 460 -9.86 2.68 5.64
N GLU A 461 -10.28 3.70 6.39
CA GLU A 461 -11.64 4.24 6.25
C GLU A 461 -11.82 4.98 4.92
N GLN A 462 -10.79 5.64 4.39
CA GLN A 462 -10.84 6.27 3.06
C GLN A 462 -10.94 5.21 1.96
N ASP A 463 -10.17 4.11 2.06
CA ASP A 463 -10.28 2.98 1.14
C ASP A 463 -11.72 2.41 1.12
N ASP A 464 -12.32 2.21 2.30
CA ASP A 464 -13.72 1.75 2.40
C ASP A 464 -14.72 2.76 1.82
N PHE A 465 -14.56 4.05 2.11
CA PHE A 465 -15.43 5.10 1.57
C PHE A 465 -15.38 5.15 0.04
N ASP A 466 -14.19 5.06 -0.53
CA ASP A 466 -13.99 5.01 -1.98
C ASP A 466 -14.61 3.76 -2.61
N THR A 467 -14.34 2.59 -2.00
CA THR A 467 -14.93 1.31 -2.43
C THR A 467 -16.46 1.37 -2.42
N ALA A 468 -17.07 1.99 -1.41
CA ALA A 468 -18.53 2.15 -1.34
C ALA A 468 -19.09 3.04 -2.44
N GLY A 469 -18.43 4.17 -2.73
CA GLY A 469 -18.82 5.06 -3.83
C GLY A 469 -18.72 4.38 -5.19
N ALA A 470 -17.67 3.60 -5.39
CA ALA A 470 -17.40 2.86 -6.62
C ALA A 470 -18.35 1.68 -6.87
N ALA A 471 -18.81 1.00 -5.81
CA ALA A 471 -19.69 -0.17 -5.90
C ALA A 471 -21.19 0.18 -6.03
N ALA A 472 -21.55 1.45 -6.27
CA ALA A 472 -22.94 1.88 -6.37
C ALA A 472 -23.70 1.11 -7.47
N GLY A 473 -24.80 0.45 -7.11
CA GLY A 473 -25.57 -0.42 -8.00
C GLY A 473 -25.08 -1.88 -8.07
N PHE A 474 -23.98 -2.21 -7.40
CA PHE A 474 -23.40 -3.55 -7.30
C PHE A 474 -23.34 -4.06 -5.84
N GLU A 475 -24.12 -3.48 -4.94
CA GLU A 475 -24.03 -3.78 -3.52
C GLU A 475 -24.58 -5.16 -3.19
N ALA A 476 -23.93 -5.85 -2.25
CA ALA A 476 -24.51 -7.05 -1.66
C ALA A 476 -25.88 -6.75 -1.02
N PRO A 477 -26.91 -7.60 -1.21
CA PRO A 477 -28.16 -7.52 -0.46
C PRO A 477 -27.93 -7.35 1.05
N ALA A 478 -28.65 -6.42 1.69
CA ALA A 478 -28.42 -6.09 3.10
C ALA A 478 -28.60 -7.26 4.07
N ALA A 479 -29.37 -8.29 3.68
CA ALA A 479 -29.62 -9.49 4.48
C ALA A 479 -28.45 -10.50 4.48
N MET A 480 -27.56 -10.45 3.47
CA MET A 480 -26.44 -11.40 3.36
C MET A 480 -25.11 -10.81 3.82
N ARG A 481 -25.07 -9.53 4.22
CA ARG A 481 -23.83 -8.86 4.64
C ARG A 481 -23.34 -9.38 5.98
N ALA A 482 -22.02 -9.38 6.16
CA ALA A 482 -21.38 -9.81 7.40
C ALA A 482 -21.85 -9.04 8.64
N ASP A 483 -22.30 -7.78 8.48
CA ASP A 483 -22.88 -6.99 9.57
C ASP A 483 -24.24 -7.49 10.07
N ARG A 484 -24.79 -8.56 9.46
CA ARG A 484 -25.93 -9.33 9.97
C ARG A 484 -25.54 -10.56 10.78
N VAL A 485 -24.26 -10.92 10.78
CA VAL A 485 -23.74 -12.07 11.51
C VAL A 485 -23.27 -11.64 12.90
N ILE A 486 -23.66 -12.41 13.90
CA ILE A 486 -23.12 -12.33 15.28
C ILE A 486 -22.30 -13.58 15.49
N ASP A 487 -21.00 -13.42 15.70
CA ASP A 487 -20.08 -14.51 16.01
C ASP A 487 -19.46 -14.29 17.39
N GLN A 488 -19.48 -15.34 18.21
CA GLN A 488 -19.07 -15.29 19.63
C GLN A 488 -19.66 -14.09 20.40
N GLY A 489 -20.91 -13.71 20.11
CA GLY A 489 -21.61 -12.59 20.76
C GLY A 489 -21.27 -11.20 20.20
N VAL A 490 -20.47 -11.11 19.15
CA VAL A 490 -19.97 -9.86 18.56
C VAL A 490 -20.47 -9.73 17.13
N ARG A 491 -20.98 -8.56 16.75
CA ARG A 491 -21.39 -8.29 15.37
C ARG A 491 -20.16 -8.08 14.49
N LEU A 492 -20.05 -8.83 13.40
CA LEU A 492 -18.95 -8.66 12.47
C LEU A 492 -19.07 -7.33 11.70
N PRO A 493 -17.96 -6.62 11.41
CA PRO A 493 -18.01 -5.41 10.60
C PRO A 493 -18.10 -5.73 9.12
N TYR A 494 -18.65 -4.81 8.34
CA TYR A 494 -18.70 -4.89 6.87
C TYR A 494 -17.94 -3.73 6.21
N ILE A 495 -18.34 -2.48 6.49
CA ILE A 495 -17.68 -1.27 5.99
C ILE A 495 -17.71 -0.18 7.06
N LYS A 496 -16.72 0.74 7.04
CA LYS A 496 -16.67 1.90 7.95
C LYS A 496 -16.07 3.10 7.24
N PHE A 497 -16.69 4.26 7.45
CA PHE A 497 -16.31 5.50 6.77
C PHE A 497 -15.63 6.50 7.71
N PRO A 498 -14.82 7.43 7.17
CA PRO A 498 -14.31 8.56 7.93
C PRO A 498 -15.46 9.42 8.41
N ARG A 499 -15.33 10.03 9.59
CA ARG A 499 -16.36 10.94 10.12
C ARG A 499 -16.65 12.12 9.18
N ASN A 500 -15.58 12.68 8.59
CA ASN A 500 -15.61 13.82 7.68
C ASN A 500 -14.81 13.44 6.42
N PRO A 501 -15.43 12.75 5.44
CA PRO A 501 -14.69 12.14 4.34
C PRO A 501 -14.27 13.14 3.25
N VAL A 502 -14.92 14.30 3.11
CA VAL A 502 -14.73 15.22 1.96
C VAL A 502 -14.28 16.64 2.33
N ASP A 503 -14.13 16.91 3.63
CA ASP A 503 -13.81 18.24 4.17
C ASP A 503 -12.36 18.65 3.90
#